data_AF-A0A182NQ37-F1
#
_entry.id   AF-A0A182NQ37-F1
#
_cell.length_a   1.000
_cell.length_b   1.000
_cell.length_c   1.000
_cell.angle_alpha   90.00
_cell.angle_beta   90.00
_cell.angle_gamma   90.00
#
_symmetry.space_group_name_H-M   'P 1'
#
loop_
_entity.id
_entity.type
_entity.pdbx_description
1 polymer ?
#
loop_
_entity_poly.entity_id
_entity_poly.type
_entity_poly.pdbx_seq_one_letter_code
_entity_poly.pdbx_strand_id
1 'polypeptide(L)' 'MQDMEQYLRPLVDEVNYLTKNGLCLHGVSIPFRLRCIIADALARAFIKGVKCFNPKDGCLKCPCVVEYLPTERKVIF' A
#
# COMPACT_ATOMS: atom_id res chain seq x y z
N MET A 1 15.46 -12.82 4.77
CA MET A 1 14.24 -12.13 4.30
C MET A 1 14.28 -10.75 4.92
N GLN A 2 14.46 -9.70 4.11
CA GLN A 2 14.52 -8.33 4.65
C GLN A 2 13.14 -7.96 5.18
N ASP A 3 13.10 -7.41 6.39
CA ASP A 3 11.86 -7.02 7.05
C ASP A 3 11.20 -5.87 6.29
N MET A 4 9.91 -6.00 5.95
CA MET A 4 9.17 -5.02 5.14
C MET A 4 9.23 -3.62 5.78
N GLU A 5 9.13 -3.58 7.10
CA GLU A 5 9.20 -2.34 7.88
C GLU A 5 10.57 -1.68 7.72
N GLN A 6 11.66 -2.45 7.84
CA GLN A 6 13.01 -1.91 7.64
C GLN A 6 13.22 -1.32 6.23
N TYR A 7 12.60 -1.92 5.21
CA TYR A 7 12.70 -1.42 3.85
C TYR A 7 11.86 -0.14 3.61
N LEU A 8 10.65 -0.07 4.18
CA LEU A 8 9.72 1.03 3.93
C LEU A 8 9.92 2.23 4.89
N ARG A 9 10.48 2.01 6.08
CA ARG A 9 10.66 3.06 7.10
C ARG A 9 11.36 4.32 6.57
N PRO A 10 12.48 4.25 5.82
CA PRO A 10 13.14 5.46 5.32
C PRO A 10 12.23 6.33 4.43
N LEU A 11 11.45 5.70 3.55
CA LEU A 11 10.49 6.41 2.69
C LEU A 11 9.38 7.05 3.52
N VAL A 12 8.84 6.33 4.50
CA VAL A 12 7.76 6.84 5.36
C VAL A 12 8.24 8.05 6.16
N ASP A 13 9.44 7.98 6.74
CA ASP A 13 9.99 9.06 7.55
C ASP A 13 10.26 10.32 6.70
N GLU A 14 10.83 10.16 5.51
CA GLU A 14 11.08 11.27 4.58
C GLU A 14 9.77 11.92 4.11
N VAL A 15 8.80 11.13 3.67
CA VAL A 15 7.50 11.65 3.21
C VAL A 15 6.77 12.39 4.33
N ASN A 16 6.80 11.86 5.55
CA ASN A 16 6.20 12.52 6.72
C ASN A 16 6.92 13.83 7.05
N TYR A 17 8.26 13.82 7.00
CA TYR A 17 9.07 15.02 7.20
C TYR A 17 8.73 16.10 6.15
N LEU A 18 8.71 15.75 4.87
CA LEU A 18 8.39 16.68 3.79
C LEU A 18 6.95 17.18 3.86
N THR A 19 6.01 16.32 4.23
CA THR A 19 4.59 16.70 4.40
C THR A 19 4.42 17.71 5.53
N LYS A 20 5.20 17.58 6.60
CA LYS A 20 5.15 18.50 7.75
C LYS A 20 5.89 19.82 7.50
N ASN A 21 7.07 19.76 6.89
CA ASN A 21 7.98 20.91 6.81
C ASN A 21 7.98 21.61 5.44
N GLY A 22 7.42 20.96 4.40
CA GLY A 22 7.53 21.40 3.02
C GLY A 22 8.92 21.15 2.42
N LEU A 23 9.07 21.53 1.16
CA LEU A 23 10.36 21.57 0.47
C LEU A 23 10.94 22.98 0.60
N CYS A 24 12.18 23.11 1.05
CA CYS A 24 12.89 24.39 1.00
C CYS A 24 13.75 24.44 -0.26
N LEU A 25 13.37 25.26 -1.25
CA LEU A 25 14.13 25.50 -2.47
C LEU A 25 14.48 26.98 -2.55
N HIS A 26 15.78 27.29 -2.62
CA HIS A 26 16.26 28.68 -2.70
C HIS A 26 15.70 29.61 -1.62
N GLY A 27 15.53 29.10 -0.39
CA GLY A 27 14.97 29.86 0.73
C GLY A 27 13.44 30.03 0.71
N VAL A 28 12.76 29.48 -0.31
CA VAL A 28 11.30 29.47 -0.40
C VAL A 28 10.78 28.12 0.08
N SER A 29 9.86 28.16 1.03
CA SER A 29 9.14 26.96 1.49
C SER A 29 7.96 26.66 0.58
N ILE A 30 7.95 25.47 0.00
CA ILE A 30 6.91 24.97 -0.91
C ILE A 30 6.18 23.82 -0.20
N PRO A 31 4.85 23.87 -0.07
CA PRO A 31 4.10 22.80 0.56
C PRO A 31 4.20 21.50 -0.27
N PHE A 32 4.59 20.41 0.38
CA PHE A 32 4.62 19.09 -0.21
C PHE A 32 3.35 18.30 0.14
N ARG A 33 2.78 17.60 -0.84
CA ARG A 33 1.65 16.68 -0.64
C ARG A 33 1.84 15.42 -1.49
N LEU A 34 1.86 14.26 -0.84
CA LEU A 34 1.80 12.97 -1.52
C LEU A 34 0.41 12.78 -2.14
N ARG A 35 0.34 12.63 -3.47
CA ARG A 35 -0.94 12.41 -4.18
C ARG A 35 -1.25 10.93 -4.36
N CYS A 36 -0.29 10.17 -4.85
CA CYS A 36 -0.43 8.73 -5.09
C CYS A 36 0.94 8.05 -5.14
N ILE A 37 0.92 6.74 -4.94
CA ILE A 37 2.06 5.85 -5.17
C ILE A 37 1.71 5.01 -6.40
N ILE A 38 2.50 5.13 -7.46
CA ILE A 38 2.32 4.34 -8.68
C ILE A 38 3.09 3.03 -8.49
N ALA A 39 2.37 1.92 -8.48
CA ALA A 39 2.92 0.59 -8.27
C ALA A 39 2.12 -0.45 -9.06
N ASP A 40 2.82 -1.43 -9.62
CA ASP A 40 2.20 -2.62 -10.22
C ASP A 40 1.51 -3.48 -9.13
N ALA A 41 0.89 -4.59 -9.54
CA ALA A 41 0.13 -5.42 -8.59
C ALA A 41 1.01 -6.00 -7.47
N LEU A 42 2.23 -6.46 -7.79
CA LEU A 42 3.13 -7.07 -6.81
C LEU A 42 3.72 -6.02 -5.87
N ALA A 43 4.22 -4.89 -6.38
CA ALA A 43 4.74 -3.84 -5.52
C ALA A 43 3.64 -3.23 -4.62
N ARG A 44 2.41 -3.10 -5.11
CA ARG A 44 1.27 -2.62 -4.29
C ARG A 44 0.91 -3.60 -3.17
N ALA A 45 0.93 -4.90 -3.46
CA ALA A 45 0.70 -5.93 -2.46
C ALA A 45 1.82 -5.95 -1.41
N PHE A 46 3.07 -5.81 -1.85
CA PHE A 46 4.23 -5.66 -0.97
C PHE A 46 4.10 -4.45 -0.04
N ILE A 47 3.85 -3.24 -0.59
CA ILE A 47 3.69 -2.01 0.20
C ILE A 47 2.52 -2.10 1.19
N LYS A 48 1.44 -2.82 0.83
CA LYS A 48 0.28 -3.03 1.71
C LYS A 48 0.44 -4.19 2.69
N GLY A 49 1.47 -5.03 2.57
CA GLY A 49 1.65 -6.22 3.40
C GLY A 49 0.57 -7.29 3.19
N VAL A 50 0.00 -7.37 1.99
CA VAL A 50 -1.10 -8.28 1.64
C VAL A 50 -0.70 -9.22 0.51
N LYS A 51 -1.43 -10.32 0.35
CA LYS A 51 -1.15 -11.30 -0.70
C LYS A 51 -1.59 -10.77 -2.07
N CYS A 52 -0.76 -10.98 -3.08
CA CYS A 52 -1.04 -10.69 -4.48
C CYS A 52 -1.58 -11.94 -5.18
N PHE A 53 -2.49 -11.78 -6.17
CA PHE A 53 -2.99 -12.80 -7.10
C PHE A 53 -3.53 -14.11 -6.49
N ASN A 54 -4.84 -14.36 -6.64
CA ASN A 54 -5.53 -15.59 -6.24
C ASN A 54 -5.74 -15.90 -4.73
N PRO A 55 -5.50 -15.01 -3.75
CA PRO A 55 -6.18 -15.18 -2.46
C PRO A 55 -7.69 -15.04 -2.67
N LYS A 56 -8.45 -15.76 -1.83
CA LYS A 56 -9.90 -15.58 -1.72
C LYS A 56 -10.23 -14.09 -1.55
N ASP A 57 -9.53 -13.42 -0.62
CA ASP A 57 -9.64 -11.96 -0.41
C ASP A 57 -8.50 -11.18 -1.09
N GLY A 58 -8.17 -11.52 -2.34
CA GLY A 58 -6.98 -11.00 -3.02
C GLY A 58 -7.13 -9.60 -3.64
N CYS A 59 -8.34 -9.07 -3.64
CA CYS A 59 -8.66 -7.80 -4.25
C CYS A 59 -8.19 -6.63 -3.38
N LEU A 60 -7.17 -5.90 -3.84
CA LEU A 60 -6.54 -4.79 -3.08
C LEU A 60 -7.40 -3.52 -2.97
N LYS A 61 -8.60 -3.52 -3.56
CA LYS A 61 -9.50 -2.36 -3.67
C LYS A 61 -10.87 -2.61 -3.04
N CYS A 62 -11.37 -3.85 -3.07
CA CYS A 62 -12.70 -4.17 -2.61
C CYS A 62 -12.68 -4.71 -1.18
N PRO A 63 -13.69 -4.37 -0.36
CA PRO A 63 -13.83 -4.89 0.99
C PRO A 63 -14.51 -6.27 1.04
N CYS A 64 -14.82 -6.87 -0.12
CA CYS A 64 -15.48 -8.16 -0.23
C CYS A 64 -14.72 -9.22 0.55
N VAL A 65 -15.43 -9.91 1.44
CA VAL A 65 -14.94 -11.06 2.18
C VAL A 65 -15.51 -12.29 1.50
N VAL A 66 -14.65 -13.24 1.18
CA VAL A 66 -15.07 -14.47 0.54
C VAL A 66 -15.69 -15.43 1.53
N GLU A 67 -16.87 -15.93 1.17
CA GLU A 67 -17.51 -17.06 1.85
C GLU A 67 -17.38 -18.33 1.02
N TYR A 68 -17.05 -19.44 1.69
CA TYR A 68 -16.99 -20.76 1.07
C TYR A 68 -18.22 -21.56 1.47
N LEU A 69 -19.04 -21.92 0.48
CA LEU A 69 -20.23 -22.76 0.66
C LEU A 69 -19.82 -24.23 0.49
N PRO A 70 -19.68 -25.03 1.57
CA PRO A 70 -19.11 -26.38 1.49
C PRO A 70 -20.00 -27.35 0.71
N THR A 71 -21.31 -27.20 0.88
CA THR A 71 -22.35 -28.04 0.25
C THR A 71 -22.30 -27.93 -1.27
N GLU A 72 -22.08 -26.72 -1.78
CA GLU A 72 -22.08 -26.44 -3.22
C GLU A 72 -20.68 -26.45 -3.84
N ARG A 73 -19.64 -26.53 -2.99
CA ARG A 73 -18.23 -26.32 -3.38
C ARG A 73 -18.03 -25.01 -4.14
N LYS A 74 -18.74 -23.96 -3.74
CA LYS A 74 -18.70 -22.64 -4.38
C LYS A 74 -18.04 -21.61 -3.48
N VAL A 75 -17.46 -20.61 -4.14
CA VAL A 75 -16.90 -19.41 -3.53
C VAL A 75 -17.77 -18.24 -3.97
N ILE A 76 -18.28 -17.46 -3.02
CA ILE A 76 -19.05 -16.24 -3.28
C ILE A 76 -18.25 -15.03 -2.77
N PHE A 77 -18.37 -13.91 -3.50
CA PHE A 77 -17.65 -12.65 -3.28
C PHE A 77 -18.64 -11.53 -2.96
#